data_AF-A0A965KL93-F1
#
_entry.id   AF-A0A965KL93-F1
#
_cell.length_a   1.000
_cell.length_b   1.000
_cell.length_c   1.000
_cell.angle_alpha   90.00
_cell.angle_beta   90.00
_cell.angle_gamma   90.00
#
_symmetry.space_group_name_H-M   'P 1'
#
loop_
_entity.id
_entity.type
_entity.pdbx_description
1 polymer ?
#
loop_
_entity_poly.entity_id
_entity_poly.type
_entity_poly.pdbx_seq_one_letter_code
_entity_poly.pdbx_strand_id
1 'polypeptide(L)'
;MMGIQAIKGVEVGDGFTTATRRGSVAHDEIERGPDGAIRRRTDRAGGTEGGMSNGEILRVRAAMKPISTVPKALDTIDVKTGEAAKAINQRSDVCAVPAAGVVAEAMVALVLAEAVLEKFGGDSVGETKRNFESYIAHLSIK
;
A
#
# COMPACT_ATOMS: atom_id res chain seq x y z
N MET A 1 5.32 -0.65 -3.73
CA MET A 1 4.73 0.71 -3.59
C MET A 1 5.70 1.83 -3.94
N MET A 2 6.74 2.10 -3.14
CA MET A 2 7.66 3.23 -3.39
C MET A 2 8.42 3.15 -4.74
N GLY A 3 8.54 1.95 -5.32
CA GLY A 3 9.13 1.76 -6.65
C GLY A 3 8.25 2.17 -7.84
N ILE A 4 6.97 2.51 -7.62
CA ILE A 4 6.10 3.05 -8.66
C ILE A 4 6.59 4.45 -9.04
N GLN A 5 6.66 4.75 -10.34
CA GLN A 5 7.14 6.04 -10.82
C GLN A 5 6.33 7.20 -10.22
N ALA A 6 7.06 8.26 -9.84
CA ALA A 6 6.54 9.46 -9.19
C ALA A 6 5.95 9.29 -7.77
N ILE A 7 5.96 8.10 -7.17
CA ILE A 7 5.63 7.96 -5.75
C ILE A 7 6.78 8.47 -4.87
N LYS A 8 6.45 9.27 -3.86
CA LYS A 8 7.40 9.92 -2.94
C LYS A 8 7.12 9.64 -1.46
N GLY A 9 5.99 9.04 -1.14
CA GLY A 9 5.58 8.68 0.22
C GLY A 9 4.68 7.46 0.19
N VAL A 10 4.77 6.60 1.21
CA VAL A 10 3.88 5.44 1.39
C VAL A 10 3.52 5.37 2.87
N GLU A 11 2.25 5.09 3.15
CA GLU A 11 1.73 4.94 4.49
C GLU A 11 0.86 3.69 4.59
N VAL A 12 0.82 3.08 5.76
CA VAL A 12 -0.11 2.00 6.10
C VAL A 12 -1.07 2.50 7.18
N GLY A 13 -2.36 2.20 7.02
CA GLY A 13 -3.42 2.68 7.91
C GLY A 13 -3.50 4.19 7.95
N ASP A 14 -3.34 4.74 9.15
CA ASP A 14 -3.32 6.19 9.40
C ASP A 14 -1.92 6.80 9.26
N GLY A 15 -0.87 5.99 9.05
CA GLY A 15 0.43 6.47 8.59
C GLY A 15 1.08 7.52 9.49
N PHE A 16 1.51 8.63 8.88
CA PHE A 16 2.13 9.74 9.59
C PHE A 16 1.15 10.40 10.58
N THR A 17 -0.17 10.26 10.40
CA THR A 17 -1.16 10.73 11.38
C THR A 17 -1.05 9.95 12.69
N THR A 18 -0.73 8.66 12.64
CA THR A 18 -0.51 7.86 13.86
C THR A 18 0.73 8.34 14.63
N ALA A 19 1.77 8.79 13.93
CA ALA A 19 3.00 9.31 14.56
C ALA A 19 2.78 10.58 15.38
N THR A 20 1.67 11.30 15.18
CA THR A 20 1.30 12.50 15.95
C THR A 20 0.36 12.20 17.12
N ARG A 21 -0.03 10.94 17.34
CA ARG A 21 -0.98 10.54 18.40
C ARG A 21 -0.27 10.09 19.66
N ARG A 22 -0.96 10.23 20.79
CA ARG A 22 -0.59 9.53 22.03
C ARG A 22 -0.88 8.04 21.87
N GLY A 23 -0.05 7.20 22.49
CA GLY A 23 -0.23 5.74 22.47
C GLY A 23 -1.63 5.29 22.92
N SER A 24 -2.25 6.01 23.87
CA SER A 24 -3.60 5.73 24.37
C SER A 24 -4.73 5.83 23.33
N VAL A 25 -4.46 6.44 22.17
CA VAL A 25 -5.45 6.60 21.07
C VAL A 25 -4.85 6.27 19.69
N ALA A 26 -3.66 5.68 19.65
CA ALA A 26 -2.94 5.38 18.42
C ALA A 26 -3.28 4.00 17.85
N HIS A 27 -3.61 3.05 18.71
CA HIS A 27 -3.74 1.64 18.38
C HIS A 27 -5.20 1.17 18.29
N ASP A 28 -5.37 -0.07 17.89
CA ASP A 28 -6.66 -0.71 17.69
C ASP A 28 -6.94 -1.69 18.83
N GLU A 29 -7.82 -1.28 19.74
CA GLU A 29 -8.24 -2.12 20.86
C GLU A 29 -8.95 -3.38 20.37
N ILE A 30 -8.63 -4.51 20.99
CA ILE A 30 -9.21 -5.81 20.67
C ILE A 30 -10.34 -6.12 21.64
N GLU A 31 -11.50 -6.52 21.12
CA GLU A 31 -12.66 -6.93 21.90
C GLU A 31 -13.27 -8.24 21.39
N ARG A 32 -14.07 -8.88 22.24
CA ARG A 32 -14.94 -9.99 21.82
C ARG A 32 -16.30 -9.44 21.44
N GLY A 33 -16.72 -9.71 20.21
CA GLY A 33 -18.05 -9.41 19.72
C GLY A 33 -19.14 -10.26 20.40
N PRO A 34 -20.42 -9.92 20.24
CA PRO A 34 -21.55 -10.69 20.79
C PRO A 34 -21.62 -12.15 20.29
N ASP A 35 -21.02 -12.42 19.14
CA ASP A 35 -20.86 -13.74 18.51
C ASP A 35 -19.62 -14.51 19.01
N GLY A 36 -18.86 -13.92 19.96
CA GLY A 36 -17.65 -14.50 20.53
C GLY A 36 -16.39 -14.29 19.69
N ALA A 37 -16.51 -13.71 18.48
CA ALA A 37 -15.40 -13.44 17.57
C ALA A 37 -14.54 -12.28 18.06
N ILE A 38 -13.24 -12.34 17.79
CA ILE A 38 -12.29 -11.28 18.08
C ILE A 38 -12.39 -10.19 17.01
N ARG A 39 -12.53 -8.95 17.44
CA ARG A 39 -12.65 -7.78 16.56
C ARG A 39 -11.79 -6.65 17.06
N ARG A 40 -11.37 -5.77 16.15
CA ARG A 40 -10.78 -4.48 16.53
C ARG A 40 -11.85 -3.39 16.52
N ARG A 41 -11.79 -2.49 17.49
CA ARG A 41 -12.71 -1.34 17.59
C ARG A 41 -12.49 -0.30 16.49
N THR A 42 -11.25 -0.22 16.02
CA THR A 42 -10.79 0.70 14.97
C THR A 42 -9.81 -0.04 14.07
N ASP A 43 -9.48 0.56 12.92
CA ASP A 43 -8.49 0.02 11.99
C ASP A 43 -7.41 1.07 11.69
N ARG A 44 -6.84 1.72 12.71
CA ARG A 44 -5.80 2.77 12.58
C ARG A 44 -4.49 2.19 12.05
N ALA A 45 -4.21 0.93 12.38
CA ALA A 45 -3.05 0.18 11.91
C ALA A 45 -3.19 -0.24 10.43
N GLY A 46 -4.40 -0.19 9.86
CA GLY A 46 -4.65 -0.42 8.44
C GLY A 46 -4.44 -1.86 8.02
N GLY A 47 -5.00 -2.79 8.78
CA GLY A 47 -4.94 -4.22 8.49
C GLY A 47 -3.62 -4.91 8.82
N THR A 48 -2.64 -4.20 9.40
CA THR A 48 -1.32 -4.78 9.73
C THR A 48 -0.83 -4.44 11.13
N GLU A 49 -0.34 -5.43 11.86
CA GLU A 49 0.33 -5.26 13.15
C GLU A 49 1.55 -6.18 13.22
N GLY A 50 2.69 -5.68 13.71
CA GLY A 50 3.92 -6.47 13.81
C GLY A 50 4.43 -7.02 12.46
N GLY A 51 4.08 -6.38 11.35
CA GLY A 51 4.44 -6.84 9.99
C GLY A 51 3.55 -7.95 9.43
N MET A 52 2.45 -8.31 10.10
CA MET A 52 1.51 -9.35 9.66
C MET A 52 0.12 -8.78 9.40
N SER A 53 -0.62 -9.41 8.48
CA SER A 53 -2.05 -9.14 8.31
C SER A 53 -2.81 -9.49 9.58
N ASN A 54 -3.65 -8.59 10.06
CA ASN A 54 -4.27 -8.71 11.37
C ASN A 54 -5.76 -9.14 11.29
N GLY A 55 -6.31 -9.26 10.08
CA GLY A 55 -7.70 -9.63 9.79
C GLY A 55 -8.59 -8.47 9.36
N GLU A 56 -8.20 -7.23 9.66
CA GLU A 56 -8.89 -6.02 9.18
C GLU A 56 -8.49 -5.68 7.73
N ILE A 57 -9.13 -4.64 7.17
CA ILE A 57 -8.87 -4.18 5.79
C ILE A 57 -7.44 -3.66 5.69
N LEU A 58 -6.65 -4.22 4.76
CA LEU A 58 -5.34 -3.66 4.43
C LEU A 58 -5.53 -2.28 3.76
N ARG A 59 -5.02 -1.23 4.40
CA ARG A 59 -5.08 0.15 3.87
C ARG A 59 -3.69 0.67 3.60
N VAL A 60 -3.37 0.92 2.34
CA VAL A 60 -2.09 1.50 1.91
C VAL A 60 -2.37 2.80 1.15
N ARG A 61 -1.64 3.87 1.50
CA ARG A 61 -1.70 5.16 0.80
C ARG A 61 -0.37 5.43 0.13
N ALA A 62 -0.41 6.13 -1.01
CA ALA A 62 0.78 6.54 -1.74
C ALA A 62 0.68 8.02 -2.13
N ALA A 63 1.76 8.77 -1.93
CA ALA A 63 1.86 10.18 -2.29
C ALA A 63 2.57 10.29 -3.65
N MET A 64 1.83 10.67 -4.70
CA MET A 64 2.36 10.87 -6.05
C MET A 64 2.74 12.33 -6.27
N LYS A 65 3.99 12.62 -6.63
CA LYS A 65 4.35 13.96 -7.11
C LYS A 65 3.75 14.18 -8.52
N PRO A 66 3.50 15.44 -8.94
CA PRO A 66 3.17 15.73 -10.32
C PRO A 66 4.23 15.14 -11.27
N ILE A 67 3.80 14.24 -12.17
CA ILE A 67 4.71 13.51 -13.05
C ILE A 67 4.99 14.27 -14.36
N SER A 68 4.01 15.01 -14.85
CA SER A 68 4.12 15.79 -16.07
C SER A 68 4.85 17.09 -15.79
N THR A 69 5.94 17.34 -16.51
CA THR A 69 6.66 18.62 -16.47
C THR A 69 5.75 19.74 -16.98
N VAL A 70 5.68 20.85 -16.23
CA VAL A 70 4.93 22.03 -16.64
C VAL A 70 5.65 22.73 -17.80
N PRO A 71 5.00 22.91 -18.97
CA PRO A 71 5.64 23.53 -20.14
C PRO A 71 6.22 24.91 -19.83
N LYS A 72 7.47 25.14 -20.26
CA LYS A 72 8.22 26.41 -20.14
C LYS A 72 8.50 26.90 -18.70
N ALA A 73 8.09 26.18 -17.66
CA ALA A 73 8.22 26.63 -16.28
C ALA A 73 9.57 26.26 -15.64
N LEU A 74 10.18 25.14 -16.04
CA LEU A 74 11.36 24.60 -15.36
C LEU A 74 12.65 24.95 -16.11
N ASP A 75 13.59 25.59 -15.41
CA ASP A 75 14.96 25.79 -15.87
C ASP A 75 15.76 24.49 -15.78
N THR A 76 16.63 24.29 -16.76
CA THR A 76 17.57 23.17 -16.84
C THR A 76 18.79 23.58 -17.66
N ILE A 77 19.63 22.63 -18.04
CA ILE A 77 20.80 22.85 -18.91
C ILE A 77 20.70 22.01 -20.19
N ASP A 78 21.21 22.53 -21.29
CA ASP A 78 21.51 21.69 -22.46
C ASP A 78 22.81 20.92 -22.17
N VAL A 79 22.72 19.60 -22.14
CA VAL A 79 23.87 18.73 -21.80
C VAL A 79 24.97 18.70 -22.86
N LYS A 80 24.72 19.20 -24.08
CA LYS A 80 25.72 19.31 -25.15
C LYS A 80 26.52 20.62 -25.05
N THR A 81 25.86 21.74 -24.74
CA THR A 81 26.48 23.07 -24.73
C THR A 81 26.85 23.55 -23.32
N GLY A 82 26.18 23.03 -22.29
CA GLY A 82 26.29 23.50 -20.90
C GLY A 82 25.50 24.78 -20.61
N GLU A 83 24.77 25.32 -21.60
CA GLU A 83 24.04 26.57 -21.47
C GLU A 83 22.67 26.38 -20.79
N ALA A 84 22.11 27.47 -20.26
CA ALA A 84 20.77 27.47 -19.68
C ALA A 84 19.71 27.16 -20.74
N ALA A 85 18.78 26.28 -20.39
CA ALA A 85 17.69 25.84 -21.24
C ALA A 85 16.39 25.69 -20.45
N LYS A 86 15.27 25.50 -21.15
CA LYS A 86 13.98 25.15 -20.53
C LYS A 86 13.71 23.67 -20.73
N ALA A 87 13.25 23.00 -19.67
CA ALA A 87 12.91 21.58 -19.76
C ALA A 87 11.70 21.38 -20.68
N ILE A 88 11.83 20.44 -21.62
CA ILE A 88 10.73 20.02 -22.48
C ILE A 88 9.84 19.01 -21.75
N ASN A 89 8.52 19.11 -21.90
CA ASN A 89 7.61 18.09 -21.40
C ASN A 89 7.54 16.91 -22.39
N GLN A 90 7.40 15.69 -21.87
CA GLN A 90 7.26 14.46 -22.69
C GLN A 90 5.83 13.90 -22.71
N ARG A 91 4.98 14.43 -21.84
CA ARG A 91 3.57 14.09 -21.68
C ARG A 91 2.78 15.35 -21.35
N SER A 92 1.47 15.32 -21.57
CA SER A 92 0.61 16.52 -21.53
C SER A 92 -0.59 16.39 -20.60
N ASP A 93 -0.80 15.24 -19.96
CA ASP A 93 -1.83 15.06 -18.95
C ASP A 93 -1.53 15.88 -17.70
N VAL A 94 -2.59 16.44 -17.12
CA VAL A 94 -2.50 17.31 -15.93
C VAL A 94 -2.40 16.49 -14.65
N CYS A 95 -3.09 15.35 -14.58
CA CYS A 95 -3.15 14.51 -13.40
C CYS A 95 -3.18 13.02 -13.78
N ALA A 96 -2.25 12.25 -13.20
CA ALA A 96 -2.16 10.80 -13.36
C ALA A 96 -2.50 10.03 -12.07
N VAL A 97 -2.96 10.70 -11.02
CA VAL A 97 -3.25 10.09 -9.71
C VAL A 97 -4.29 8.95 -9.81
N PRO A 98 -5.40 9.08 -10.56
CA PRO A 98 -6.36 7.97 -10.69
C PRO A 98 -5.73 6.72 -11.32
N ALA A 99 -4.94 6.89 -12.39
CA ALA A 99 -4.25 5.78 -13.05
C ALA A 99 -3.15 5.17 -12.16
N ALA A 100 -2.44 6.00 -11.39
CA ALA A 100 -1.46 5.53 -10.41
C ALA A 100 -2.10 4.70 -9.29
N GLY A 101 -3.38 4.95 -8.96
CA GLY A 101 -4.16 4.10 -8.05
C GLY A 101 -4.27 2.66 -8.54
N VAL A 102 -4.59 2.47 -9.83
CA VAL A 102 -4.66 1.12 -10.44
C VAL A 102 -3.31 0.42 -10.43
N VAL A 103 -2.22 1.16 -10.70
CA VAL A 103 -0.85 0.60 -10.60
C VAL A 103 -0.52 0.22 -9.14
N ALA A 104 -0.94 1.04 -8.17
CA ALA A 104 -0.77 0.75 -6.76
C ALA A 104 -1.52 -0.53 -6.33
N GLU A 105 -2.77 -0.70 -6.76
CA GLU A 105 -3.55 -1.92 -6.53
C GLU A 105 -2.83 -3.16 -7.08
N ALA A 106 -2.33 -3.09 -8.31
CA ALA A 106 -1.58 -4.18 -8.92
C ALA A 106 -0.30 -4.53 -8.12
N MET A 107 0.44 -3.53 -7.66
CA MET A 107 1.64 -3.76 -6.85
C MET A 107 1.32 -4.36 -5.47
N VAL A 108 0.20 -3.98 -4.85
CA VAL A 108 -0.27 -4.60 -3.59
C VAL A 108 -0.68 -6.05 -3.84
N ALA A 109 -1.43 -6.31 -4.91
CA ALA A 109 -1.89 -7.66 -5.26
C ALA A 109 -0.71 -8.63 -5.50
N LEU A 110 0.36 -8.18 -6.16
CA LEU A 110 1.57 -8.99 -6.36
C LEU A 110 2.21 -9.41 -5.03
N VAL A 111 2.40 -8.46 -4.10
CA VAL A 111 3.01 -8.74 -2.79
C VAL A 111 2.10 -9.62 -1.93
N LEU A 112 0.78 -9.42 -1.99
CA LEU A 112 -0.16 -10.29 -1.29
C LEU A 112 -0.17 -11.70 -1.85
N ALA A 113 -0.11 -11.87 -3.18
CA ALA A 113 -0.01 -13.17 -3.80
C ALA A 113 1.29 -13.90 -3.40
N GLU A 114 2.41 -13.18 -3.37
CA GLU A 114 3.69 -13.72 -2.88
C GLU A 114 3.59 -14.18 -1.42
N ALA A 115 3.06 -13.35 -0.52
CA ALA A 115 2.87 -13.70 0.89
C ALA A 115 1.91 -14.90 1.09
N VAL A 116 0.87 -15.00 0.26
CA VAL A 116 -0.07 -16.15 0.24
C VAL A 116 0.66 -17.42 -0.17
N LEU A 117 1.46 -17.37 -1.24
CA LEU A 117 2.23 -18.53 -1.72
C LEU A 117 3.34 -18.92 -0.74
N GLU A 118 4.01 -17.95 -0.11
CA GLU A 118 5.01 -18.22 0.92
C GLU A 118 4.39 -18.92 2.14
N LYS A 119 3.21 -18.47 2.58
CA LYS A 119 2.52 -19.02 3.75
C LYS A 119 1.86 -20.38 3.49
N PHE A 120 1.20 -20.56 2.33
CA PHE A 120 0.35 -21.71 2.07
C PHE A 120 0.95 -22.70 1.06
N GLY A 121 1.97 -22.31 0.30
CA GLY A 121 2.63 -23.14 -0.69
C GLY A 121 1.71 -23.68 -1.78
N GLY A 122 2.12 -24.80 -2.37
CA GLY A 122 1.42 -25.53 -3.41
C GLY A 122 1.84 -25.15 -4.83
N ASP A 123 1.84 -26.13 -5.73
CA ASP A 123 2.24 -25.97 -7.13
C ASP A 123 1.03 -25.79 -8.07
N SER A 124 -0.18 -25.79 -7.50
CA SER A 124 -1.42 -25.52 -8.21
C SER A 124 -2.39 -24.72 -7.34
N VAL A 125 -3.24 -23.90 -7.96
CA VAL A 125 -4.26 -23.10 -7.26
C VAL A 125 -5.15 -23.98 -6.36
N GLY A 126 -5.48 -25.18 -6.82
CA GLY A 126 -6.28 -26.14 -6.05
C GLY A 126 -5.58 -26.63 -4.79
N GLU A 127 -4.25 -26.77 -4.81
CA GLU A 127 -3.46 -27.15 -3.64
C GLU A 127 -3.32 -26.00 -2.64
N THR A 128 -2.92 -24.82 -3.10
CA THR A 128 -2.84 -23.61 -2.26
C THR A 128 -4.18 -23.35 -1.57
N LYS A 129 -5.30 -23.52 -2.28
CA LYS A 129 -6.66 -23.38 -1.72
C LYS A 129 -6.92 -24.37 -0.59
N ARG A 130 -6.61 -25.66 -0.78
CA ARG A 130 -6.79 -26.67 0.29
C ARG A 130 -5.96 -26.34 1.53
N ASN A 131 -4.71 -25.89 1.35
CA ASN A 131 -3.84 -25.52 2.46
C ASN A 131 -4.37 -24.30 3.22
N PHE A 132 -4.85 -23.29 2.49
CA PHE A 132 -5.54 -22.13 3.07
C PHE A 132 -6.79 -22.53 3.85
N GLU A 133 -7.69 -23.32 3.25
CA GLU A 133 -8.94 -23.75 3.90
C GLU A 133 -8.66 -24.57 5.16
N SER A 134 -7.65 -25.45 5.12
CA SER A 134 -7.19 -26.21 6.29
C SER A 134 -6.68 -25.28 7.39
N TYR A 135 -5.87 -24.27 7.05
CA TYR A 135 -5.40 -23.28 8.03
C TYR A 135 -6.56 -22.53 8.69
N ILE A 136 -7.54 -22.07 7.91
CA ILE A 136 -8.73 -21.37 8.43
C ILE A 136 -9.59 -22.28 9.31
N ALA A 137 -9.72 -23.56 8.97
CA ALA A 137 -10.47 -24.53 9.78
C ALA A 137 -9.82 -24.80 11.15
N HIS A 138 -8.49 -24.74 11.24
CA HIS A 138 -7.73 -25.00 12.47
C HIS A 138 -7.42 -23.73 13.27
N LEU A 139 -7.83 -22.55 12.80
CA LEU A 139 -7.66 -21.30 13.54
C LEU A 139 -8.56 -21.33 14.79
N SER A 140 -7.94 -21.44 15.96
CA SER A 140 -8.64 -21.57 17.26
C SER A 140 -9.29 -20.28 17.73
N ILE A 141 -8.80 -19.14 17.25
CA ILE A 141 -9.29 -17.81 17.56
C ILE A 141 -9.75 -17.21 16.24
N LYS A 142 -11.06 -16.97 16.14
CA LYS A 142 -11.70 -16.30 15.01
C LYS A 142 -12.13 -14.91 15.42
#